data_AF-A0AAE1GLY8-F1
#
_entry.id   AF-A0AAE1GLY8-F1
#
_cell.length_a   1.000
_cell.length_b   1.000
_cell.length_c   1.000
_cell.angle_alpha   90.00
_cell.angle_beta   90.00
_cell.angle_gamma   90.00
#
_symmetry.space_group_name_H-M   'P 1'
#
loop_
_entity.id
_entity.type
_entity.pdbx_description
1 polymer ?
#
loop_
_entity_poly.entity_id
_entity_poly.type
_entity_poly.pdbx_seq_one_letter_code
_entity_poly.pdbx_strand_id
1 'polypeptide(L)'
;MTHFVVTGPGHKKVGIIAPNFREFLSKCRRKFGYKKNEEKDIVVYLTDDTEVDEEYFEILPAGTHLRVSLPGEVKTPDYIQQLAVFLYQCLEQEPNLHQRVLKCLKEPPTSDRAAALLELLARTASNTVSLTSRDKDPEWFRGLNTKFNTKEGVMRNSCESRMRGYFQHTRQELLADTPHDHPHITNAITFFRHHLHKTRHNSSYFDRSASDSERLCDDKGFFSCEGPYDQHTCPSLHFINPYTSREARIIFSTWNLDHVIEKSRTVLPTLKASLSSKKGRNVNLQYFHQLLFLHKDTTIPSGNLKLVHVACHVKKPHQLKIEPKYIYLFKDSTDNIDGPQTSHTGKRLHQQDIHYYTRSKKRCLSTTTRRCVRSQVKL
;
A
#
# COMPACT_ATOMS: atom_id res chain seq x y z
N MET A 1 -31.10 -10.01 11.17
CA MET A 1 -31.51 -8.79 10.43
C MET A 1 -30.53 -7.69 10.76
N THR A 2 -29.94 -7.07 9.75
CA THR A 2 -28.87 -6.08 9.91
C THR A 2 -29.39 -4.70 9.47
N HIS A 3 -29.07 -3.66 10.25
CA HIS A 3 -29.44 -2.28 9.95
C HIS A 3 -28.36 -1.60 9.10
N PHE A 4 -28.76 -0.82 8.09
CA PHE A 4 -27.87 -0.09 7.18
C PHE A 4 -28.35 1.35 7.00
N VAL A 5 -27.41 2.28 6.83
CA VAL A 5 -27.71 3.66 6.43
C VAL A 5 -27.45 3.78 4.94
N VAL A 6 -28.48 3.97 4.13
CA VAL A 6 -28.38 3.92 2.67
C VAL A 6 -28.58 5.30 2.07
N THR A 7 -27.65 5.70 1.21
CA THR A 7 -27.72 6.93 0.40
C THR A 7 -28.11 6.56 -1.03
N GLY A 8 -29.23 7.06 -1.52
CA GLY A 8 -29.69 6.85 -2.90
C GLY A 8 -29.55 8.11 -3.77
N PRO A 9 -30.28 8.15 -4.90
CA PRO A 9 -30.27 9.27 -5.84
C PRO A 9 -30.59 10.60 -5.14
N GLY A 10 -29.94 11.68 -5.59
CA GLY A 10 -30.10 13.02 -5.01
C GLY A 10 -29.59 13.14 -3.56
N HIS A 11 -28.68 12.26 -3.12
CA HIS A 11 -28.12 12.21 -1.76
C HIS A 11 -29.14 11.97 -0.64
N LYS A 12 -30.32 11.44 -0.97
CA LYS A 12 -31.34 11.07 0.01
C LYS A 12 -30.86 9.92 0.88
N LYS A 13 -30.88 10.10 2.21
CA LYS A 13 -30.47 9.07 3.19
C LYS A 13 -31.68 8.42 3.85
N VAL A 14 -31.67 7.09 3.97
CA VAL A 14 -32.71 6.29 4.63
C VAL A 14 -32.10 5.13 5.41
N GLY A 15 -32.72 4.77 6.54
CA GLY A 15 -32.41 3.52 7.23
C GLY A 15 -33.11 2.33 6.56
N ILE A 16 -32.36 1.24 6.36
CA ILE A 16 -32.88 -0.02 5.83
C ILE A 16 -32.42 -1.16 6.74
N ILE A 17 -33.38 -1.95 7.23
CA ILE A 17 -33.12 -3.19 7.95
C ILE A 17 -33.41 -4.34 6.99
N ALA A 18 -32.46 -5.25 6.77
CA ALA A 18 -32.65 -6.39 5.89
C ALA A 18 -31.92 -7.64 6.44
N PRO A 19 -32.46 -8.85 6.28
CA PRO A 19 -31.79 -10.09 6.63
C PRO A 19 -30.82 -10.60 5.55
N ASN A 20 -30.99 -10.19 4.29
CA ASN A 20 -30.17 -10.62 3.15
C ASN A 20 -30.16 -9.55 2.03
N PHE A 21 -29.28 -9.74 1.05
CA PHE A 21 -29.05 -8.80 -0.03
C PHE A 21 -30.29 -8.61 -0.93
N ARG A 22 -30.99 -9.70 -1.26
CA ARG A 22 -32.22 -9.64 -2.05
C ARG A 22 -33.30 -8.77 -1.41
N GLU A 23 -33.55 -8.93 -0.10
CA GLU A 23 -34.53 -8.10 0.60
C GLU A 23 -34.06 -6.65 0.74
N PHE A 24 -32.76 -6.43 0.89
CA PHE A 24 -32.15 -5.11 0.88
C PHE A 24 -32.44 -4.37 -0.44
N LEU A 25 -32.15 -4.98 -1.60
CA LEU A 25 -32.42 -4.39 -2.91
C LEU A 25 -33.90 -4.07 -3.11
N SER A 26 -34.79 -4.96 -2.70
CA SER A 26 -36.25 -4.73 -2.79
C SER A 26 -36.72 -3.57 -1.89
N LYS A 27 -36.07 -3.35 -0.73
CA LYS A 27 -36.31 -2.20 0.14
C LYS A 27 -35.73 -0.91 -0.44
N CYS A 28 -34.54 -0.96 -1.04
CA CYS A 28 -33.95 0.16 -1.78
C CYS A 28 -34.86 0.60 -2.93
N ARG A 29 -35.33 -0.33 -3.77
CA ARG A 29 -36.29 -0.06 -4.85
C ARG A 29 -37.48 0.75 -4.37
N ARG A 30 -38.16 0.28 -3.31
CA ARG A 30 -39.35 0.95 -2.76
C ARG A 30 -39.06 2.32 -2.16
N LYS A 31 -37.94 2.48 -1.43
CA LYS A 31 -37.62 3.75 -0.74
C LYS A 31 -37.06 4.84 -1.66
N PHE A 32 -36.40 4.44 -2.75
CA PHE A 32 -35.79 5.35 -3.72
C PHE A 32 -36.58 5.48 -5.02
N GLY A 33 -37.67 4.73 -5.21
CA GLY A 33 -38.59 4.92 -6.32
C GLY A 33 -38.13 4.31 -7.65
N TYR A 34 -37.20 3.36 -7.62
CA TYR A 34 -36.78 2.63 -8.84
C TYR A 34 -37.92 1.76 -9.39
N LYS A 35 -37.94 1.53 -10.71
CA LYS A 35 -38.94 0.68 -11.36
C LYS A 35 -38.71 -0.80 -11.01
N LYS A 36 -39.75 -1.62 -11.18
CA LYS A 36 -39.69 -3.05 -10.83
C LYS A 36 -38.68 -3.84 -11.67
N ASN A 37 -38.50 -3.48 -12.93
CA ASN A 37 -37.51 -4.08 -13.83
C ASN A 37 -36.07 -3.65 -13.50
N GLU A 38 -35.87 -2.51 -12.83
CA GLU A 38 -34.56 -1.94 -12.48
C GLU A 38 -34.00 -2.52 -11.17
N GLU A 39 -34.76 -3.33 -10.41
CA GLU A 39 -34.33 -3.87 -9.10
C GLU A 39 -33.04 -4.68 -9.18
N LYS A 40 -32.84 -5.40 -10.29
CA LYS A 40 -31.65 -6.22 -10.53
C LYS A 40 -30.44 -5.41 -10.96
N ASP A 41 -30.68 -4.17 -11.39
CA ASP A 41 -29.65 -3.27 -11.91
C ASP A 41 -29.14 -2.32 -10.81
N ILE A 42 -29.77 -2.32 -9.62
CA ILE A 42 -29.30 -1.51 -8.49
C ILE A 42 -27.92 -2.03 -8.05
N VAL A 43 -26.91 -1.17 -8.21
CA VAL A 43 -25.56 -1.43 -7.73
C VAL A 43 -25.38 -0.81 -6.34
N VAL A 44 -24.69 -1.52 -5.46
CA VAL A 44 -24.48 -1.12 -4.06
C VAL A 44 -22.99 -0.88 -3.85
N TYR A 45 -22.66 0.23 -3.19
CA TYR A 45 -21.29 0.64 -2.90
C TYR A 45 -21.12 0.98 -1.43
N LEU A 46 -19.90 0.78 -0.90
CA LEU A 46 -19.44 1.40 0.33
C LEU A 46 -19.10 2.89 0.12
N THR A 47 -18.80 3.59 1.21
CA THR A 47 -18.39 5.01 1.16
C THR A 47 -17.04 5.25 0.48
N ASP A 48 -16.25 4.20 0.28
CA ASP A 48 -14.97 4.21 -0.44
C ASP A 48 -15.09 3.70 -1.89
N ASP A 49 -16.33 3.59 -2.39
CA ASP A 49 -16.69 3.12 -3.74
C ASP A 49 -16.36 1.64 -4.01
N THR A 50 -16.09 0.84 -2.97
CA THR A 50 -16.07 -0.62 -3.09
C THR A 50 -17.48 -1.13 -3.40
N GLU A 51 -17.64 -1.86 -4.51
CA GLU A 51 -18.90 -2.52 -4.87
C GLU A 51 -19.21 -3.66 -3.90
N VAL A 52 -20.48 -3.77 -3.50
CA VAL A 52 -20.99 -4.74 -2.54
C VAL A 52 -21.89 -5.72 -3.29
N ASP A 53 -21.41 -6.95 -3.44
CA ASP A 53 -22.20 -8.09 -3.92
C ASP A 53 -22.90 -8.81 -2.76
N GLU A 54 -23.61 -9.90 -3.06
CA GLU A 54 -24.38 -10.65 -2.07
C GLU A 54 -23.50 -11.27 -0.97
N GLU A 55 -22.35 -11.84 -1.34
CA GLU A 55 -21.41 -12.47 -0.40
C GLU A 55 -20.80 -11.42 0.54
N TYR A 56 -20.40 -10.28 -0.02
CA TYR A 56 -19.84 -9.18 0.76
C TYR A 56 -20.89 -8.53 1.67
N PHE A 57 -22.15 -8.48 1.25
CA PHE A 57 -23.24 -7.92 2.05
C PHE A 57 -23.49 -8.69 3.35
N GLU A 58 -23.33 -10.02 3.35
CA GLU A 58 -23.58 -10.88 4.52
C GLU A 58 -22.62 -10.60 5.68
N ILE A 59 -21.40 -10.15 5.37
CA ILE A 59 -20.36 -9.88 6.37
C ILE A 59 -20.33 -8.41 6.83
N LEU A 60 -21.19 -7.54 6.28
CA LEU A 60 -21.22 -6.13 6.65
C LEU A 60 -21.79 -5.92 8.06
N PRO A 61 -21.11 -5.14 8.92
CA PRO A 61 -21.61 -4.85 10.26
C PRO A 61 -22.86 -3.96 10.22
N ALA A 62 -23.66 -4.04 11.28
CA ALA A 62 -24.80 -3.16 11.47
C ALA A 62 -24.35 -1.69 11.57
N GLY A 63 -25.10 -0.79 10.93
CA GLY A 63 -24.80 0.64 10.84
C GLY A 63 -23.89 1.01 9.67
N THR A 64 -23.47 0.05 8.85
CA THR A 64 -22.67 0.33 7.64
C THR A 64 -23.41 1.32 6.73
N HIS A 65 -22.65 2.31 6.24
CA HIS A 65 -23.12 3.29 5.27
C HIS A 65 -22.94 2.75 3.85
N LEU A 66 -24.05 2.64 3.12
CA LEU A 66 -24.10 2.15 1.75
C LEU A 66 -24.61 3.25 0.82
N ARG A 67 -24.14 3.23 -0.43
CA ARG A 67 -24.64 4.05 -1.53
C ARG A 67 -25.26 3.14 -2.57
N VAL A 68 -26.41 3.51 -3.13
CA VAL A 68 -27.06 2.75 -4.21
C VAL A 68 -27.32 3.64 -5.41
N SER A 69 -27.15 3.10 -6.61
CA SER A 69 -27.41 3.79 -7.88
C SER A 69 -27.72 2.78 -8.99
N LEU A 70 -28.34 3.21 -10.09
CA LEU A 70 -28.42 2.39 -11.29
C LEU A 70 -27.07 2.36 -12.03
N PRO A 71 -26.84 1.39 -12.94
CA PRO A 71 -25.60 1.31 -13.71
C PRO A 71 -25.48 2.55 -14.60
N GLY A 72 -24.32 3.21 -14.55
CA GLY A 72 -24.09 4.47 -15.27
C GLY A 72 -24.56 5.74 -14.55
N GLU A 73 -25.25 5.63 -13.41
CA GLU A 73 -25.54 6.78 -12.53
C GLU A 73 -24.42 7.11 -11.55
N VAL A 74 -23.30 6.37 -11.58
CA VAL A 74 -22.05 6.81 -10.94
C VAL A 74 -21.59 8.06 -11.68
N LYS A 75 -22.10 9.22 -11.25
CA LYS A 75 -21.55 10.50 -11.63
C LYS A 75 -20.15 10.52 -11.04
N THR A 76 -19.14 10.26 -11.87
CA THR A 76 -17.85 10.92 -11.69
C THR A 76 -18.17 12.37 -11.36
N PRO A 77 -17.67 12.93 -10.24
CA PRO A 77 -17.93 14.30 -9.90
C PRO A 77 -17.74 15.16 -11.15
N ASP A 78 -18.71 16.01 -11.47
CA ASP A 78 -18.81 16.71 -12.77
C ASP A 78 -17.48 17.40 -13.16
N TYR A 79 -16.74 17.88 -12.16
CA TYR A 79 -15.40 18.45 -12.35
C TYR A 79 -14.35 17.44 -12.84
N ILE A 80 -14.39 16.15 -12.45
CA ILE A 80 -13.45 15.12 -12.93
C ILE A 80 -13.69 14.82 -14.41
N GLN A 81 -14.96 14.72 -14.82
CA GLN A 81 -15.31 14.50 -16.22
C GLN A 81 -14.94 15.73 -17.06
N GLN A 82 -15.24 16.93 -16.57
CA GLN A 82 -14.84 18.18 -17.22
C GLN A 82 -13.33 18.37 -17.28
N LEU A 83 -12.60 18.02 -16.22
CA LEU A 83 -11.13 18.06 -16.21
C LEU A 83 -10.55 17.02 -17.16
N ALA A 84 -11.10 15.81 -17.21
CA ALA A 84 -10.67 14.78 -18.14
C ALA A 84 -10.90 15.19 -19.59
N VAL A 85 -12.08 15.75 -19.91
CA VAL A 85 -12.39 16.28 -21.24
C VAL A 85 -11.50 17.47 -21.59
N PHE A 86 -11.29 18.41 -20.67
CA PHE A 86 -10.40 19.55 -20.85
C PHE A 86 -8.96 19.10 -21.09
N LEU A 87 -8.44 18.19 -20.26
CA LEU A 87 -7.09 17.66 -20.41
C LEU A 87 -6.94 16.86 -21.71
N TYR A 88 -7.95 16.08 -22.10
CA TYR A 88 -7.95 15.34 -23.36
C TYR A 88 -7.95 16.30 -24.55
N GLN A 89 -8.79 17.33 -24.54
CA GLN A 89 -8.82 18.37 -25.57
C GLN A 89 -7.51 19.15 -25.64
N CYS A 90 -6.90 19.50 -24.50
CA CYS A 90 -5.59 20.13 -24.46
C CYS A 90 -4.50 19.22 -25.06
N LEU A 91 -4.56 17.91 -24.81
CA LEU A 91 -3.58 16.95 -25.32
C LEU A 91 -3.81 16.61 -26.81
N GLU A 92 -5.05 16.58 -27.29
CA GLU A 92 -5.41 16.39 -28.71
C GLU A 92 -5.00 17.59 -29.56
N GLN A 93 -5.26 18.81 -29.08
CA GLN A 93 -4.94 20.04 -29.81
C GLN A 93 -3.44 20.36 -29.75
N GLU A 94 -2.73 19.85 -28.76
CA GLU A 94 -1.30 20.09 -28.56
C GLU A 94 -0.55 18.77 -28.29
N PRO A 95 -0.35 17.92 -29.32
CA PRO A 95 0.33 16.62 -29.19
C PRO A 95 1.77 16.74 -28.69
N ASN A 96 2.36 17.95 -28.76
CA ASN A 96 3.70 18.27 -28.26
C ASN A 96 3.68 19.08 -26.96
N LEU A 97 2.55 19.16 -26.25
CA LEU A 97 2.42 19.93 -25.01
C LEU A 97 3.53 19.63 -24.00
N HIS A 98 3.83 18.34 -23.80
CA HIS A 98 4.94 17.90 -22.96
C HIS A 98 6.29 18.51 -23.38
N GLN A 99 6.62 18.47 -24.67
CA GLN A 99 7.88 19.03 -25.19
C GLN A 99 7.92 20.56 -25.07
N ARG A 100 6.78 21.23 -25.25
CA ARG A 100 6.65 22.69 -25.10
C ARG A 100 6.78 23.13 -23.65
N VAL A 101 6.16 22.42 -22.72
CA VAL A 101 6.32 22.66 -21.27
C VAL A 101 7.79 22.46 -20.88
N LEU A 102 8.44 21.39 -21.34
CA LEU A 102 9.87 21.17 -21.10
C LEU A 102 10.75 22.26 -21.72
N LYS A 103 10.40 22.78 -22.91
CA LYS A 103 11.11 23.91 -23.52
C LYS A 103 10.94 25.18 -22.68
N CYS A 104 9.73 25.46 -22.22
CA CYS A 104 9.42 26.59 -21.35
C CYS A 104 10.13 26.51 -19.99
N LEU A 105 10.28 25.31 -19.42
CA LEU A 105 11.03 25.08 -18.18
C LEU A 105 12.56 25.25 -18.35
N LYS A 106 13.06 25.21 -19.59
CA LYS A 106 14.47 25.45 -19.93
C LYS A 106 14.74 26.90 -20.31
N GLU A 107 13.70 27.73 -20.48
CA GLU A 107 13.85 29.16 -20.72
C GLU A 107 14.33 29.86 -19.43
N PRO A 108 15.11 30.95 -19.56
CA PRO A 108 15.52 31.72 -18.39
C PRO A 108 14.30 32.33 -17.67
N PRO A 109 14.36 32.54 -16.34
CA PRO A 109 13.25 33.09 -15.55
C PRO A 109 12.76 34.48 -15.99
N THR A 110 13.55 35.16 -16.84
CA THR A 110 13.22 36.45 -17.45
C THR A 110 12.28 36.35 -18.65
N SER A 111 11.98 35.15 -19.15
CA SER A 111 10.95 34.92 -20.17
C SER A 111 9.56 35.05 -19.55
N ASP A 112 8.67 35.85 -20.15
CA ASP A 112 7.28 36.01 -19.69
C ASP A 112 6.54 34.68 -19.58
N ARG A 113 6.87 33.69 -20.43
CA ARG A 113 6.26 32.35 -20.40
C ARG A 113 6.78 31.52 -19.23
N ALA A 114 8.10 31.56 -18.99
CA ALA A 114 8.70 30.90 -17.84
C ALA A 114 8.22 31.53 -16.53
N ALA A 115 8.12 32.87 -16.48
CA ALA A 115 7.59 33.60 -15.34
C ALA A 115 6.11 33.25 -15.06
N ALA A 116 5.25 33.24 -16.08
CA ALA A 116 3.85 32.85 -15.92
C ALA A 116 3.69 31.39 -15.49
N LEU A 117 4.51 30.48 -16.04
CA LEU A 117 4.52 29.07 -15.63
C LEU A 117 5.01 28.92 -14.18
N LEU A 118 6.08 29.62 -13.80
CA LEU A 118 6.61 29.63 -12.44
C LEU A 118 5.61 30.25 -11.46
N GLU A 119 4.88 31.29 -11.87
CA GLU A 119 3.84 31.91 -11.06
C GLU A 119 2.64 30.99 -10.90
N LEU A 120 2.21 30.30 -11.96
CA LEU A 120 1.17 29.27 -11.88
C LEU A 120 1.61 28.11 -10.98
N LEU A 121 2.86 27.65 -11.11
CA LEU A 121 3.46 26.64 -10.25
C LEU A 121 3.59 27.13 -8.81
N ALA A 122 3.93 28.40 -8.57
CA ALA A 122 4.01 28.97 -7.23
C ALA A 122 2.63 29.14 -6.59
N ARG A 123 1.63 29.52 -7.38
CA ARG A 123 0.21 29.62 -6.95
C ARG A 123 -0.39 28.24 -6.66
N THR A 124 0.09 27.18 -7.32
CA THR A 124 -0.36 25.80 -7.11
C THR A 124 0.52 25.01 -6.13
N ALA A 125 1.76 25.45 -5.90
CA ALA A 125 2.67 24.97 -4.86
C ALA A 125 2.23 25.49 -3.50
N SER A 126 1.09 24.98 -3.04
CA SER A 126 0.65 25.19 -1.68
C SER A 126 1.71 24.67 -0.72
N ASN A 127 2.20 25.54 0.17
CA ASN A 127 3.07 25.18 1.29
C ASN A 127 2.37 24.26 2.33
N THR A 128 1.13 23.81 2.07
CA THR A 128 0.38 22.89 2.93
C THR A 128 1.08 21.55 3.16
N VAL A 129 2.00 21.14 2.28
CA VAL A 129 2.78 19.91 2.47
C VAL A 129 3.47 19.92 3.83
N SER A 130 4.08 21.04 4.25
CA SER A 130 4.78 21.14 5.54
C SER A 130 3.83 21.22 6.74
N LEU A 131 2.56 21.54 6.53
CA LEU A 131 1.54 21.59 7.58
C LEU A 131 1.14 20.16 7.96
N THR A 132 1.76 19.64 9.03
CA THR A 132 1.49 18.29 9.54
C THR A 132 0.17 18.18 10.30
N SER A 133 -0.21 19.21 11.05
CA SER A 133 -1.26 19.09 12.06
C SER A 133 -2.64 19.49 11.54
N ARG A 134 -3.68 18.85 12.08
CA ARG A 134 -5.07 19.07 11.64
C ARG A 134 -5.55 20.50 11.82
N ASP A 135 -5.14 21.18 12.88
CA ASP A 135 -5.47 22.58 13.13
C ASP A 135 -4.92 23.51 12.04
N LYS A 136 -3.77 23.17 11.45
CA LYS A 136 -3.11 23.99 10.43
C LYS A 136 -3.58 23.69 9.01
N ASP A 137 -4.03 22.48 8.73
CA ASP A 137 -4.55 22.08 7.41
C ASP A 137 -5.81 21.22 7.56
N PRO A 138 -6.92 21.78 8.07
CA PRO A 138 -8.14 21.01 8.37
C PRO A 138 -8.75 20.38 7.12
N GLU A 139 -8.56 21.00 5.96
CA GLU A 139 -9.09 20.51 4.69
C GLU A 139 -8.43 19.18 4.29
N TRP A 140 -7.12 19.05 4.46
CA TRP A 140 -6.47 17.76 4.23
C TRP A 140 -7.11 16.64 5.05
N PHE A 141 -7.58 16.89 6.29
CA PHE A 141 -8.20 15.89 7.16
C PHE A 141 -9.69 15.67 6.94
N ARG A 142 -10.35 16.41 6.03
CA ARG A 142 -11.80 16.26 5.81
C ARG A 142 -12.14 14.82 5.41
N GLY A 143 -13.16 14.29 6.08
CA GLY A 143 -13.64 12.91 5.92
C GLY A 143 -12.89 11.85 6.74
N LEU A 144 -11.88 12.24 7.54
CA LEU A 144 -11.20 11.31 8.44
C LEU A 144 -11.78 11.33 9.85
N ASN A 145 -11.57 10.22 10.57
CA ASN A 145 -11.88 10.13 12.00
C ASN A 145 -11.10 11.19 12.81
N THR A 146 -11.76 11.81 13.78
CA THR A 146 -11.22 12.87 14.64
C THR A 146 -10.04 12.45 15.51
N LYS A 147 -9.72 11.15 15.65
CA LYS A 147 -8.50 10.67 16.32
C LYS A 147 -7.18 11.09 15.62
N PHE A 148 -7.23 11.42 14.33
CA PHE A 148 -6.01 11.65 13.53
C PHE A 148 -5.51 13.09 13.53
N ASN A 149 -4.60 13.45 14.43
CA ASN A 149 -4.16 14.85 14.55
C ASN A 149 -3.02 15.27 13.62
N THR A 150 -2.36 14.32 12.94
CA THR A 150 -1.25 14.60 12.02
C THR A 150 -1.36 13.81 10.71
N LYS A 151 -0.82 14.35 9.61
CA LYS A 151 -0.82 13.70 8.29
C LYS A 151 -0.04 12.38 8.36
N GLU A 152 1.09 12.38 9.02
CA GLU A 152 1.96 11.22 9.27
C GLU A 152 1.20 10.13 10.04
N GLY A 153 0.40 10.50 11.04
CA GLY A 153 -0.43 9.54 11.78
C GLY A 153 -1.47 8.84 10.89
N VAL A 154 -2.05 9.57 9.94
CA VAL A 154 -2.99 9.01 8.95
C VAL A 154 -2.26 8.08 7.98
N MET A 155 -1.11 8.51 7.46
CA MET A 155 -0.34 7.72 6.50
C MET A 155 0.22 6.44 7.13
N ARG A 156 0.69 6.50 8.39
CA ARG A 156 1.03 5.32 9.18
C ARG A 156 -0.14 4.36 9.30
N ASN A 157 -1.30 4.86 9.72
CA ASN A 157 -2.49 4.01 9.85
C ASN A 157 -2.92 3.41 8.50
N SER A 158 -2.75 4.13 7.39
CA SER A 158 -3.01 3.63 6.04
C SER A 158 -2.12 2.42 5.73
N CYS A 159 -0.81 2.51 5.97
CA CYS A 159 0.11 1.38 5.79
C CYS A 159 -0.22 0.21 6.72
N GLU A 160 -0.43 0.48 8.01
CA GLU A 160 -0.78 -0.55 8.99
C GLU A 160 -2.06 -1.29 8.59
N SER A 161 -3.06 -0.58 8.08
CA SER A 161 -4.32 -1.18 7.64
C SER A 161 -4.13 -2.14 6.47
N ARG A 162 -3.26 -1.79 5.51
CA ARG A 162 -2.88 -2.70 4.39
C ARG A 162 -2.19 -3.96 4.91
N MET A 163 -1.22 -3.80 5.80
CA MET A 163 -0.50 -4.93 6.39
C MET A 163 -1.41 -5.84 7.25
N ARG A 164 -2.33 -5.24 8.03
CA ARG A 164 -3.36 -6.00 8.77
C ARG A 164 -4.27 -6.77 7.82
N GLY A 165 -4.66 -6.16 6.70
CA GLY A 165 -5.45 -6.84 5.65
C GLY A 165 -4.70 -8.03 5.06
N TYR A 166 -3.40 -7.87 4.74
CA TYR A 166 -2.56 -8.97 4.25
C TYR A 166 -2.45 -10.10 5.28
N PHE A 167 -2.30 -9.76 6.56
CA PHE A 167 -2.24 -10.74 7.63
C PHE A 167 -3.57 -11.46 7.85
N GLN A 168 -4.68 -10.73 7.84
CA GLN A 168 -6.01 -11.32 8.02
C GLN A 168 -6.34 -12.30 6.89
N HIS A 169 -6.06 -11.92 5.63
CA HIS A 169 -6.19 -12.82 4.49
C HIS A 169 -5.25 -14.04 4.61
N THR A 170 -3.99 -13.82 5.00
CA THR A 170 -3.05 -14.94 5.26
C THR A 170 -3.59 -15.91 6.30
N ARG A 171 -4.14 -15.38 7.40
CA ARG A 171 -4.75 -16.19 8.46
C ARG A 171 -5.94 -16.98 7.94
N GLN A 172 -6.83 -16.36 7.17
CA GLN A 172 -8.01 -17.03 6.58
C GLN A 172 -7.58 -18.19 5.68
N GLU A 173 -6.67 -17.94 4.74
CA GLU A 173 -6.19 -18.96 3.79
C GLU A 173 -5.48 -20.15 4.46
N LEU A 174 -4.68 -19.88 5.49
CA LEU A 174 -3.99 -20.93 6.24
C LEU A 174 -4.96 -21.77 7.09
N LEU A 175 -6.05 -21.19 7.60
CA LEU A 175 -7.05 -21.90 8.40
C LEU A 175 -8.13 -22.57 7.56
N ALA A 176 -8.33 -22.15 6.31
CA ALA A 176 -9.29 -22.80 5.40
C ALA A 176 -8.99 -24.30 5.31
N ASP A 177 -10.03 -25.14 5.35
CA ASP A 177 -9.93 -26.62 5.21
C ASP A 177 -8.88 -27.29 6.12
N THR A 178 -8.53 -26.67 7.23
CA THR A 178 -7.52 -27.14 8.17
C THR A 178 -8.14 -27.21 9.56
N PRO A 179 -7.87 -28.27 10.36
CA PRO A 179 -8.22 -28.28 11.77
C PRO A 179 -7.71 -27.01 12.48
N HIS A 180 -8.58 -26.36 13.26
CA HIS A 180 -8.27 -25.10 13.93
C HIS A 180 -7.07 -25.20 14.89
N ASP A 181 -6.74 -26.40 15.34
CA ASP A 181 -5.65 -26.73 16.26
C ASP A 181 -4.39 -27.28 15.56
N HIS A 182 -4.28 -27.22 14.23
CA HIS A 182 -3.09 -27.71 13.52
C HIS A 182 -1.82 -26.96 13.98
N PRO A 183 -0.88 -27.63 14.69
CA PRO A 183 0.12 -26.96 15.52
C PRO A 183 1.07 -26.08 14.70
N HIS A 184 1.49 -26.54 13.52
CA HIS A 184 2.40 -25.78 12.65
C HIS A 184 1.74 -24.52 12.07
N ILE A 185 0.43 -24.56 11.80
CA ILE A 185 -0.31 -23.43 11.22
C ILE A 185 -0.58 -22.39 12.31
N THR A 186 -1.02 -22.82 13.49
CA THR A 186 -1.18 -21.95 14.66
C THR A 186 0.14 -21.28 15.05
N ASN A 187 1.26 -22.01 15.00
CA ASN A 187 2.60 -21.45 15.21
C ASN A 187 2.96 -20.41 14.14
N ALA A 188 2.70 -20.67 12.86
CA ALA A 188 2.95 -19.73 11.77
C ALA A 188 2.16 -18.42 11.93
N ILE A 189 0.85 -18.52 12.20
CA ILE A 189 -0.02 -17.35 12.43
C ILE A 189 0.48 -16.53 13.63
N THR A 190 0.87 -17.21 14.72
CA THR A 190 1.41 -16.55 15.91
C THR A 190 2.74 -15.85 15.62
N PHE A 191 3.63 -16.51 14.87
CA PHE A 191 4.90 -15.96 14.43
C PHE A 191 4.71 -14.67 13.60
N PHE A 192 3.85 -14.70 12.58
CA PHE A 192 3.59 -13.53 11.74
C PHE A 192 2.96 -12.39 12.53
N ARG A 193 1.96 -12.69 13.38
CA ARG A 193 1.34 -11.69 14.26
C ARG A 193 2.37 -11.01 15.16
N HIS A 194 3.26 -11.78 15.77
CA HIS A 194 4.30 -11.25 16.64
C HIS A 194 5.28 -10.35 15.87
N HIS A 195 5.75 -10.79 14.71
CA HIS A 195 6.66 -9.99 13.88
C HIS A 195 6.01 -8.69 13.38
N LEU A 196 4.75 -8.73 12.93
CA LEU A 196 4.01 -7.53 12.53
C LEU A 196 3.77 -6.59 13.71
N HIS A 197 3.46 -7.11 14.90
CA HIS A 197 3.33 -6.27 16.08
C HIS A 197 4.67 -5.59 16.44
N LYS A 198 5.77 -6.33 16.43
CA LYS A 198 7.13 -5.83 16.72
C LYS A 198 7.56 -4.72 15.75
N THR A 199 7.18 -4.82 14.48
CA THR A 199 7.49 -3.86 13.41
C THR A 199 6.42 -2.78 13.23
N ARG A 200 5.41 -2.72 14.12
CA ARG A 200 4.25 -1.81 13.99
C ARG A 200 3.58 -1.92 12.61
N HIS A 201 3.46 -3.13 12.10
CA HIS A 201 2.85 -3.44 10.81
C HIS A 201 3.46 -2.59 9.68
N ASN A 202 4.78 -2.41 9.73
CA ASN A 202 5.57 -1.62 8.78
C ASN A 202 4.99 -0.22 8.54
N SER A 203 4.41 0.41 9.56
CA SER A 203 3.74 1.71 9.46
C SER A 203 4.63 2.80 8.85
N SER A 204 5.93 2.70 9.06
CA SER A 204 6.96 3.64 8.61
C SER A 204 7.07 3.75 7.10
N TYR A 205 6.65 2.73 6.33
CA TYR A 205 6.71 2.75 4.87
C TYR A 205 6.05 4.00 4.28
N PHE A 206 4.94 4.47 4.88
CA PHE A 206 4.23 5.65 4.41
C PHE A 206 4.46 6.89 5.27
N ASP A 207 5.34 6.85 6.26
CA ASP A 207 5.60 7.99 7.15
C ASP A 207 6.84 8.76 6.70
N ARG A 208 6.64 9.93 6.09
CA ARG A 208 7.76 10.81 5.71
C ARG A 208 8.63 11.27 6.89
N SER A 209 8.15 11.19 8.13
CA SER A 209 8.95 11.52 9.33
C SER A 209 9.79 10.33 9.83
N ALA A 210 9.59 9.12 9.29
CA ALA A 210 10.43 7.98 9.59
C ALA A 210 11.82 8.11 8.95
N SER A 211 12.73 7.22 9.35
CA SER A 211 14.10 7.22 8.82
C SER A 211 14.14 6.85 7.34
N ASP A 212 15.12 7.37 6.59
CA ASP A 212 15.31 7.11 5.15
C ASP A 212 15.34 5.62 4.79
N SER A 213 15.86 4.78 5.70
CA SER A 213 15.93 3.32 5.50
C SER A 213 14.59 2.61 5.70
N GLU A 214 13.60 3.27 6.28
CA GLU A 214 12.31 2.69 6.63
C GLU A 214 11.15 3.26 5.81
N ARG A 215 11.23 4.50 5.32
CA ARG A 215 10.16 5.11 4.52
C ARG A 215 10.33 4.82 3.03
N LEU A 216 9.20 4.74 2.32
CA LEU A 216 9.16 4.58 0.85
C LEU A 216 9.03 5.91 0.10
N CYS A 217 8.94 7.03 0.84
CA CYS A 217 8.91 8.38 0.28
C CYS A 217 10.18 9.14 0.65
N ASP A 218 10.40 10.29 0.00
CA ASP A 218 11.39 11.27 0.46
C ASP A 218 10.94 11.98 1.76
N ASP A 219 11.77 12.91 2.25
CA ASP A 219 11.49 13.71 3.45
C ASP A 219 10.30 14.66 3.30
N LYS A 220 9.85 14.91 2.08
CA LYS A 220 8.68 15.74 1.76
C LYS A 220 7.41 14.91 1.59
N GLY A 221 7.53 13.59 1.50
CA GLY A 221 6.42 12.66 1.30
C GLY A 221 6.11 12.35 -0.16
N PHE A 222 7.03 12.57 -1.09
CA PHE A 222 6.90 12.10 -2.47
C PHE A 222 7.20 10.60 -2.56
N PHE A 223 6.22 9.86 -3.06
CA PHE A 223 6.33 8.44 -3.40
C PHE A 223 6.53 8.32 -4.91
N SER A 224 7.41 7.41 -5.30
CA SER A 224 7.62 7.04 -6.70
C SER A 224 7.12 5.62 -6.94
N CYS A 225 6.48 5.39 -8.07
CA CYS A 225 6.09 4.05 -8.49
C CYS A 225 7.34 3.24 -8.81
N GLU A 226 7.41 2.03 -8.27
CA GLU A 226 8.53 1.12 -8.51
C GLU A 226 8.37 0.32 -9.81
N GLY A 227 7.25 0.50 -10.50
CA GLY A 227 6.92 -0.15 -11.77
C GLY A 227 6.34 -1.55 -11.63
N PRO A 228 5.88 -2.15 -12.74
CA PRO A 228 5.33 -3.51 -12.78
C PRO A 228 6.21 -4.56 -12.10
N TYR A 229 5.64 -5.70 -11.72
CA TYR A 229 6.35 -6.76 -10.98
C TYR A 229 7.60 -7.28 -11.72
N ASP A 230 7.56 -7.29 -13.05
CA ASP A 230 8.58 -7.78 -13.98
C ASP A 230 9.56 -6.69 -14.45
N GLN A 231 9.41 -5.45 -13.96
CA GLN A 231 10.27 -4.33 -14.33
C GLN A 231 11.01 -3.77 -13.10
N HIS A 232 12.19 -3.21 -13.34
CA HIS A 232 13.00 -2.60 -12.28
C HIS A 232 12.54 -1.18 -11.94
N THR A 233 11.91 -0.48 -12.88
CA THR A 233 11.47 0.91 -12.72
C THR A 233 10.09 1.11 -13.35
N CYS A 234 9.41 2.19 -12.98
CA CYS A 234 8.16 2.57 -13.62
C CYS A 234 8.42 3.28 -14.97
N PRO A 235 7.95 2.73 -16.11
CA PRO A 235 8.22 3.31 -17.43
C PRO A 235 7.54 4.68 -17.60
N SER A 236 6.39 4.88 -16.96
CA SER A 236 5.64 6.14 -16.99
C SER A 236 6.05 7.12 -15.89
N LEU A 237 7.08 6.78 -15.09
CA LEU A 237 7.60 7.62 -13.99
C LEU A 237 6.50 8.17 -13.06
N HIS A 238 5.49 7.36 -12.72
CA HIS A 238 4.40 7.80 -11.85
C HIS A 238 4.95 8.21 -10.47
N PHE A 239 4.49 9.35 -9.95
CA PHE A 239 4.81 9.84 -8.62
C PHE A 239 3.59 10.48 -7.98
N ILE A 240 3.57 10.59 -6.65
CA ILE A 240 2.51 11.24 -5.90
C ILE A 240 3.02 11.72 -4.54
N ASN A 241 2.49 12.84 -4.06
CA ASN A 241 2.68 13.25 -2.68
C ASN A 241 1.32 13.34 -1.95
N PRO A 242 0.92 12.29 -1.20
CA PRO A 242 -0.36 12.27 -0.50
C PRO A 242 -0.46 13.30 0.63
N TYR A 243 0.64 13.95 1.01
CA TYR A 243 0.64 15.01 2.04
C TYR A 243 0.24 16.39 1.49
N THR A 244 0.13 16.55 0.17
CA THR A 244 -0.19 17.84 -0.49
C THR A 244 -1.64 18.28 -0.29
N SER A 245 -2.57 17.35 -0.46
CA SER A 245 -4.02 17.63 -0.49
C SER A 245 -4.83 16.41 -0.08
N ARG A 246 -6.10 16.64 0.23
CA ARG A 246 -7.09 15.59 0.49
C ARG A 246 -7.23 14.66 -0.73
N GLU A 247 -7.24 15.24 -1.93
CA GLU A 247 -7.40 14.54 -3.20
C GLU A 247 -6.19 13.63 -3.46
N ALA A 248 -4.97 14.13 -3.27
CA ALA A 248 -3.77 13.32 -3.40
C ALA A 248 -3.75 12.17 -2.38
N ARG A 249 -4.19 12.40 -1.15
CA ARG A 249 -4.35 11.34 -0.15
C ARG A 249 -5.37 10.28 -0.60
N ILE A 250 -6.49 10.70 -1.16
CA ILE A 250 -7.53 9.78 -1.70
C ILE A 250 -6.96 8.99 -2.87
N ILE A 251 -6.30 9.64 -3.84
CA ILE A 251 -5.70 8.96 -5.00
C ILE A 251 -4.65 7.94 -4.53
N PHE A 252 -3.87 8.24 -3.49
CA PHE A 252 -2.90 7.29 -2.94
C PHE A 252 -3.53 5.99 -2.40
N SER A 253 -4.83 5.99 -2.08
CA SER A 253 -5.54 4.76 -1.72
C SER A 253 -5.58 3.74 -2.87
N THR A 254 -5.52 4.19 -4.13
CA THR A 254 -5.51 3.32 -5.32
C THR A 254 -4.13 2.75 -5.63
N TRP A 255 -3.07 3.29 -5.02
CA TRP A 255 -1.72 2.76 -5.12
C TRP A 255 -1.61 1.47 -4.31
N ASN A 256 -0.93 0.46 -4.85
CA ASN A 256 -0.86 -0.87 -4.24
C ASN A 256 0.55 -1.18 -3.72
N LEU A 257 0.62 -1.97 -2.65
CA LEU A 257 1.84 -2.71 -2.30
C LEU A 257 1.70 -4.09 -2.92
N ASP A 258 2.11 -4.21 -4.18
CA ASP A 258 1.94 -5.38 -5.01
C ASP A 258 2.98 -6.46 -4.69
N HIS A 259 2.54 -7.71 -4.60
CA HIS A 259 3.39 -8.86 -4.31
C HIS A 259 4.06 -9.33 -5.61
N VAL A 260 5.37 -9.15 -5.74
CA VAL A 260 6.13 -9.56 -6.92
C VAL A 260 6.00 -11.07 -7.19
N ILE A 261 6.17 -11.89 -6.15
CA ILE A 261 5.74 -13.30 -6.12
C ILE A 261 4.34 -13.31 -5.49
N GLU A 262 3.34 -13.72 -6.27
CA GLU A 262 1.93 -13.56 -5.88
C GLU A 262 1.57 -14.28 -4.57
N LYS A 263 0.97 -13.50 -3.66
CA LYS A 263 0.54 -13.98 -2.35
C LYS A 263 -0.42 -15.17 -2.45
N SER A 264 -1.57 -15.00 -3.11
CA SER A 264 -2.64 -16.01 -3.12
C SER A 264 -2.40 -17.14 -4.13
N ARG A 265 -1.72 -16.87 -5.25
CA ARG A 265 -1.47 -17.90 -6.29
C ARG A 265 -0.26 -18.78 -5.96
N THR A 266 0.74 -18.24 -5.26
CA THR A 266 2.03 -18.94 -5.08
C THR A 266 2.42 -19.05 -3.61
N VAL A 267 2.47 -17.93 -2.88
CA VAL A 267 3.05 -17.89 -1.52
C VAL A 267 2.24 -18.68 -0.50
N LEU A 268 0.95 -18.40 -0.38
CA LEU A 268 0.07 -19.04 0.61
C LEU A 268 -0.17 -20.53 0.32
N PRO A 269 -0.43 -20.97 -0.93
CA PRO A 269 -0.53 -22.40 -1.23
C PRO A 269 0.74 -23.17 -0.88
N THR A 270 1.92 -22.61 -1.22
CA THR A 270 3.20 -23.25 -0.91
C THR A 270 3.46 -23.31 0.59
N LEU A 271 3.16 -22.23 1.33
CA LEU A 271 3.29 -22.19 2.78
C LEU A 271 2.39 -23.25 3.44
N LYS A 272 1.11 -23.28 3.07
CA LYS A 272 0.12 -24.22 3.62
C LYS A 272 0.55 -25.67 3.38
N ALA A 273 0.89 -26.01 2.13
CA ALA A 273 1.36 -27.34 1.78
C ALA A 273 2.64 -27.72 2.56
N SER A 274 3.56 -26.78 2.74
CA SER A 274 4.82 -27.02 3.47
C SER A 274 4.57 -27.24 4.97
N LEU A 275 3.65 -26.49 5.59
CA LEU A 275 3.27 -26.63 7.00
C LEU A 275 2.53 -27.93 7.30
N SER A 276 1.71 -28.42 6.37
CA SER A 276 1.00 -29.69 6.47
C SER A 276 1.86 -30.91 6.12
N SER A 277 3.08 -30.70 5.62
CA SER A 277 4.00 -31.79 5.27
C SER A 277 4.67 -32.41 6.50
N LYS A 278 5.31 -33.57 6.33
CA LYS A 278 6.18 -34.20 7.36
C LYS A 278 7.33 -33.28 7.83
N LYS A 279 7.67 -32.24 7.05
CA LYS A 279 8.71 -31.26 7.36
C LYS A 279 8.14 -29.96 7.94
N GLY A 280 6.85 -29.91 8.31
CA GLY A 280 6.15 -28.70 8.77
C GLY A 280 6.86 -27.94 9.90
N ARG A 281 7.51 -28.66 10.82
CA ARG A 281 8.32 -28.06 11.91
C ARG A 281 9.55 -27.27 11.45
N ASN A 282 10.08 -27.56 10.25
CA ASN A 282 11.29 -26.96 9.71
C ASN A 282 10.99 -25.89 8.65
N VAL A 283 9.73 -25.51 8.46
CA VAL A 283 9.38 -24.45 7.51
C VAL A 283 10.02 -23.14 7.95
N ASN A 284 10.70 -22.48 7.02
CA ASN A 284 11.36 -21.20 7.25
C ASN A 284 10.33 -20.06 7.28
N LEU A 285 9.67 -19.86 8.42
CA LEU A 285 8.66 -18.82 8.59
C LEU A 285 9.22 -17.40 8.35
N GLN A 286 10.52 -17.17 8.56
CA GLN A 286 11.14 -15.88 8.28
C GLN A 286 11.11 -15.56 6.78
N TYR A 287 11.41 -16.54 5.93
CA TYR A 287 11.34 -16.36 4.48
C TYR A 287 9.91 -16.04 4.02
N PHE A 288 8.90 -16.77 4.51
CA PHE A 288 7.51 -16.46 4.19
C PHE A 288 7.06 -15.10 4.75
N HIS A 289 7.55 -14.69 5.91
CA HIS A 289 7.29 -13.35 6.44
C HIS A 289 7.83 -12.25 5.49
N GLN A 290 9.04 -12.43 4.96
CA GLN A 290 9.60 -11.51 3.95
C GLN A 290 8.71 -11.46 2.70
N LEU A 291 8.29 -12.62 2.20
CA LEU A 291 7.43 -12.70 1.01
C LEU A 291 6.05 -12.08 1.21
N LEU A 292 5.50 -12.14 2.42
CA LEU A 292 4.13 -11.70 2.68
C LEU A 292 4.03 -10.22 3.07
N PHE A 293 5.04 -9.69 3.77
CA PHE A 293 4.87 -8.42 4.50
C PHE A 293 5.97 -7.39 4.28
N LEU A 294 7.12 -7.75 3.71
CA LEU A 294 8.23 -6.81 3.58
C LEU A 294 8.33 -6.20 2.19
N HIS A 295 8.64 -4.92 2.16
CA HIS A 295 9.04 -4.19 0.95
C HIS A 295 10.29 -4.82 0.33
N LYS A 296 10.31 -4.88 -1.01
CA LYS A 296 11.40 -5.49 -1.77
C LYS A 296 12.60 -4.56 -1.77
N ASP A 297 13.67 -5.00 -1.12
CA ASP A 297 14.96 -4.35 -1.23
C ASP A 297 15.63 -4.80 -2.55
N THR A 298 16.15 -3.87 -3.32
CA THR A 298 16.85 -4.16 -4.58
C THR A 298 18.35 -4.42 -4.38
N THR A 299 18.88 -4.10 -3.20
CA THR A 299 20.29 -4.26 -2.82
C THR A 299 20.57 -5.58 -2.10
N ILE A 300 19.56 -6.13 -1.42
CA ILE A 300 19.60 -7.46 -0.83
C ILE A 300 18.35 -8.25 -1.26
N PRO A 301 18.45 -9.56 -1.55
CA PRO A 301 17.31 -10.36 -2.00
C PRO A 301 16.36 -10.64 -0.83
N SER A 302 15.65 -9.60 -0.39
CA SER A 302 14.74 -9.60 0.76
C SER A 302 13.47 -8.83 0.41
N GLY A 303 12.35 -9.33 0.92
CA GLY A 303 11.05 -8.73 0.70
C GLY A 303 10.49 -9.00 -0.70
N ASN A 304 9.24 -8.60 -0.89
CA ASN A 304 8.45 -9.01 -2.05
C ASN A 304 7.37 -8.00 -2.45
N LEU A 305 7.19 -6.92 -1.67
CA LEU A 305 6.22 -5.88 -1.97
C LEU A 305 6.84 -4.75 -2.78
N LYS A 306 6.17 -4.30 -3.83
CA LYS A 306 6.49 -3.07 -4.57
C LYS A 306 5.35 -2.06 -4.46
N LEU A 307 5.65 -0.80 -4.19
CA LEU A 307 4.70 0.29 -4.25
C LEU A 307 4.47 0.70 -5.71
N VAL A 308 3.26 0.46 -6.20
CA VAL A 308 2.91 0.68 -7.61
C VAL A 308 1.65 1.53 -7.76
N HIS A 309 1.68 2.42 -8.77
CA HIS A 309 0.47 3.06 -9.27
C HIS A 309 -0.49 2.01 -9.84
N VAL A 310 -1.81 2.26 -9.80
CA VAL A 310 -2.83 1.31 -10.26
C VAL A 310 -2.62 0.86 -11.72
N ALA A 311 -2.13 1.75 -12.58
CA ALA A 311 -1.82 1.42 -13.99
C ALA A 311 -0.60 0.50 -14.15
N CYS A 312 0.26 0.40 -13.13
CA CYS A 312 1.43 -0.49 -13.11
C CYS A 312 1.17 -1.79 -12.32
N HIS A 313 -0.01 -1.92 -11.70
CA HIS A 313 -0.40 -3.13 -10.99
C HIS A 313 -0.95 -4.16 -11.99
N VAL A 314 -0.11 -5.12 -12.36
CA VAL A 314 -0.45 -6.15 -13.33
C VAL A 314 -1.31 -7.22 -12.65
N LYS A 315 -2.63 -7.25 -12.95
CA LYS A 315 -3.53 -8.25 -12.36
C LYS A 315 -3.41 -9.67 -12.97
N LYS A 316 -2.70 -9.78 -14.11
CA LYS A 316 -2.43 -11.07 -14.75
C LYS A 316 -1.45 -11.88 -13.90
N PRO A 317 -1.45 -13.23 -14.00
CA PRO A 317 -0.53 -14.06 -13.24
C PRO A 317 0.93 -13.65 -13.41
N HIS A 318 1.64 -13.53 -12.28
CA HIS A 318 3.08 -13.29 -12.28
C HIS A 318 3.79 -14.62 -12.52
N GLN A 319 4.83 -14.61 -13.34
CA GLN A 319 5.56 -15.84 -13.69
C GLN A 319 6.61 -16.23 -12.64
N LEU A 320 6.81 -15.40 -11.61
CA LEU A 320 7.81 -15.61 -10.57
C LEU A 320 7.32 -16.63 -9.53
N LYS A 321 8.23 -17.52 -9.12
CA LYS A 321 7.95 -18.61 -8.18
C LYS A 321 8.75 -18.45 -6.90
N ILE A 322 8.31 -19.15 -5.87
CA ILE A 322 9.08 -19.31 -4.63
C ILE A 322 10.36 -20.10 -4.93
N GLU A 323 11.46 -19.66 -4.32
CA GLU A 323 12.75 -20.33 -4.37
C GLU A 323 12.75 -21.55 -3.44
N PRO A 324 12.77 -22.80 -3.97
CA PRO A 324 12.54 -24.00 -3.16
C PRO A 324 13.55 -24.20 -2.02
N LYS A 325 14.79 -23.75 -2.23
CA LYS A 325 15.89 -23.84 -1.27
C LYS A 325 15.66 -23.05 0.02
N TYR A 326 14.76 -22.07 0.03
CA TYR A 326 14.48 -21.24 1.21
C TYR A 326 13.21 -21.66 1.96
N ILE A 327 12.45 -22.64 1.46
CA ILE A 327 11.19 -23.08 2.08
C ILE A 327 11.43 -23.72 3.45
N TYR A 328 12.51 -24.47 3.61
CA TYR A 328 12.86 -25.17 4.84
C TYR A 328 14.19 -24.65 5.39
N LEU A 329 14.32 -24.64 6.72
CA LEU A 329 15.59 -24.41 7.39
C LEU A 329 16.54 -25.58 7.09
N PHE A 330 17.81 -25.28 6.78
CA PHE A 330 18.85 -26.30 6.67
C PHE A 330 19.04 -26.96 8.05
N LYS A 331 19.02 -28.29 8.08
CA LYS A 331 19.51 -29.03 9.25
C LYS A 331 21.01 -29.15 9.11
N ASP A 332 21.76 -28.51 10.01
CA ASP A 332 23.16 -28.89 10.19
C ASP A 332 23.20 -30.36 10.62
N SER A 333 24.01 -31.13 9.90
CA SER A 333 24.21 -32.55 10.18
C SER A 333 25.15 -32.68 11.36
N THR A 334 24.64 -32.52 12.57
CA THR A 334 25.35 -32.89 13.81
C THR A 334 24.43 -33.73 14.68
N ASP A 335 24.14 -34.94 14.22
CA ASP A 335 23.70 -36.06 15.05
C ASP A 335 24.50 -37.28 14.60
N ASN A 336 25.72 -37.39 15.12
CA ASN A 336 26.45 -38.64 15.30
C ASN A 336 27.63 -38.34 16.23
N ILE A 337 27.52 -38.79 17.48
CA ILE A 337 28.53 -39.54 18.24
C ILE A 337 27.91 -39.84 19.62
N ASP A 338 27.67 -41.13 19.84
CA ASP A 338 27.42 -41.73 21.15
C ASP A 338 28.54 -41.37 22.14
N GLY A 339 28.19 -41.14 23.41
CA GLY A 339 29.12 -40.79 24.48
C GLY A 339 30.18 -41.87 24.79
N PRO A 340 31.17 -41.56 25.65
CA PRO A 340 30.87 -41.45 27.08
C PRO A 340 31.59 -40.32 27.83
N GLN A 341 31.15 -40.13 29.08
CA GLN A 341 31.44 -39.04 30.02
C GLN A 341 32.92 -38.74 30.28
N THR A 342 33.27 -37.46 30.50
CA THR A 342 33.64 -36.90 31.83
C THR A 342 34.16 -35.46 31.74
N SER A 343 33.96 -34.77 32.87
CA SER A 343 34.71 -33.63 33.41
C SER A 343 34.30 -32.19 33.01
N HIS A 344 34.02 -31.45 34.08
CA HIS A 344 33.72 -30.04 34.16
C HIS A 344 34.75 -29.15 33.47
N THR A 345 34.28 -28.14 32.73
CA THR A 345 34.64 -26.74 32.95
C THR A 345 33.61 -25.84 32.27
N GLY A 346 32.98 -24.96 33.06
CA GLY A 346 31.98 -24.04 32.56
C GLY A 346 32.58 -22.93 31.72
N LYS A 347 32.01 -22.72 30.52
CA LYS A 347 32.02 -21.42 29.82
C LYS A 347 30.65 -21.21 29.20
N ARG A 348 29.96 -20.15 29.65
CA ARG A 348 28.72 -19.62 29.06
C ARG A 348 28.99 -19.25 27.60
N LEU A 349 28.32 -19.92 26.67
CA LEU A 349 28.25 -19.49 25.29
C LEU A 349 27.28 -18.33 25.17
N HIS A 350 27.82 -17.23 24.66
CA HIS A 350 27.17 -15.94 24.50
C HIS A 350 26.26 -15.97 23.28
N GLN A 351 25.09 -15.37 23.44
CA GLN A 351 24.06 -15.18 22.43
C GLN A 351 24.59 -14.27 21.30
N GLN A 352 25.12 -14.87 20.24
CA GLN A 352 25.52 -14.17 19.01
C GLN A 352 25.00 -14.98 17.81
N ASP A 353 23.76 -14.71 17.40
CA ASP A 353 23.25 -14.96 16.04
C ASP A 353 21.88 -14.30 15.80
N ILE A 354 21.69 -13.07 16.30
CA ILE A 354 20.47 -12.26 16.06
C ILE A 354 20.81 -10.78 15.76
N HIS A 355 21.91 -10.50 15.03
CA HIS A 355 22.31 -9.10 14.76
C HIS A 355 22.56 -8.70 13.31
N TYR A 356 22.18 -9.53 12.32
CA TYR A 356 22.45 -9.20 10.91
C TYR A 356 21.49 -8.21 10.23
N TYR A 357 20.52 -7.60 10.92
CA TYR A 357 19.48 -6.79 10.24
C TYR A 357 19.35 -5.33 10.66
N THR A 358 20.32 -4.77 11.38
CA THR A 358 20.32 -3.32 11.70
C THR A 358 21.72 -2.74 11.69
N ARG A 359 22.36 -2.66 10.52
CA ARG A 359 23.43 -1.69 10.19
C ARG A 359 24.03 -2.01 8.82
N SER A 360 23.74 -1.20 7.81
CA SER A 360 24.77 -0.61 6.95
C SER A 360 24.13 0.28 5.88
N LYS A 361 24.13 1.59 6.10
CA LYS A 361 24.45 2.62 5.08
C LYS A 361 25.04 3.81 5.81
N LYS A 362 26.30 3.67 6.23
CA LYS A 362 27.19 4.79 6.52
C LYS A 362 28.51 4.53 5.81
N ARG A 363 28.93 5.52 5.03
CA ARG A 363 30.21 5.72 4.32
C ARG A 363 30.32 5.12 2.92
N CYS A 364 30.29 6.01 1.92
CA CYS A 364 31.42 6.48 1.10
C CYS A 364 30.84 7.22 -0.13
N LEU A 365 31.23 8.44 -0.55
CA LEU A 365 32.45 9.22 -0.33
C LEU A 365 32.16 10.73 -0.38
N SER A 366 32.76 11.48 0.55
CA SER A 366 33.20 12.85 0.35
C SER A 366 34.63 12.95 0.89
N THR A 367 35.60 13.24 0.02
CA THR A 367 36.88 13.96 0.28
C THR A 367 37.67 13.98 -1.04
N THR A 368 37.63 15.07 -1.81
CA THR A 368 38.55 16.24 -1.77
C THR A 368 39.93 15.96 -2.37
N THR A 369 40.26 16.63 -3.49
CA THR A 369 41.57 17.32 -3.64
C THR A 369 41.57 18.38 -4.74
N ARG A 370 41.67 19.64 -4.30
CA ARG A 370 42.50 20.77 -4.79
C ARG A 370 42.54 21.08 -6.30
N ARG A 371 42.17 22.34 -6.62
CA ARG A 371 43.16 23.32 -7.09
C ARG A 371 42.69 24.77 -6.86
N CYS A 372 43.53 25.47 -6.11
CA CYS A 372 43.58 26.91 -5.96
C CYS A 372 44.13 27.51 -7.26
N VAL A 373 43.46 28.49 -7.84
CA VAL A 373 44.09 29.47 -8.75
C VAL A 373 43.58 30.85 -8.33
N ARG A 374 44.46 31.59 -7.65
CA ARG A 374 44.45 33.05 -7.59
C ARG A 374 45.29 33.56 -8.76
N SER A 375 44.74 34.46 -9.56
CA SER A 375 45.46 35.47 -10.36
C SER A 375 44.50 36.64 -10.59
N GLN A 376 44.67 37.75 -9.86
CA GLN A 376 45.17 39.05 -10.36
C GLN A 376 44.23 39.71 -11.38
N VAL A 377 43.43 40.72 -11.01
CA VAL A 377 43.69 42.19 -10.85
C VAL A 377 43.75 42.96 -12.19
N LYS A 378 43.11 44.15 -12.18
CA LYS A 378 42.99 45.25 -13.18
C LYS A 378 41.76 45.11 -14.09
N LEU A 379 40.84 46.07 -14.20
CA LEU A 379 40.74 47.49 -13.82
C LEU A 379 39.27 47.81 -13.50
#